data_AF-A0A3P6SQH1-F1
#
_entry.id   AF-A0A3P6SQH1-F1
#
_cell.length_a   1.000
_cell.length_b   1.000
_cell.length_c   1.000
_cell.angle_alpha   90.00
_cell.angle_beta   90.00
_cell.angle_gamma   90.00
#
_symmetry.space_group_name_H-M   'P 1'
#
loop_
_entity.id
_entity.type
_entity.pdbx_description
1 polymer ?
#
loop_
_entity_poly.entity_id
_entity_poly.type
_entity_poly.pdbx_seq_one_letter_code
_entity_poly.pdbx_strand_id
1 'polypeptide(L)' 'MNTIVPEVGGSISGSGEDRKPPIEAFNEARKFTKYALSAIDYEDTKAVVENLRKALALMERF' A
#
# COMPACT_ATOMS: atom_id res chain seq x y z
N MET A 1 18.13 6.17 -20.41
CA MET A 1 16.95 5.28 -20.24
C MET A 1 16.02 6.00 -19.27
N ASN A 2 14.94 6.60 -19.77
CA ASN A 2 14.02 7.37 -18.93
C ASN A 2 12.89 6.42 -18.53
N THR A 3 12.85 6.04 -17.26
CA THR A 3 11.75 5.24 -16.70
C THR A 3 10.51 6.12 -16.60
N ILE A 4 9.58 5.96 -17.53
CA ILE A 4 8.23 6.51 -17.42
C ILE A 4 7.54 5.70 -16.32
N VAL A 5 7.38 6.30 -15.15
CA VAL A 5 6.42 5.81 -14.16
C VAL A 5 5.04 6.30 -14.60
N PRO A 6 4.07 5.43 -14.93
CA PRO A 6 2.72 5.90 -15.15
C PRO A 6 2.17 6.42 -13.82
N GLU A 7 1.82 7.71 -13.77
CA GLU A 7 1.01 8.27 -12.69
C GLU A 7 -0.30 7.48 -12.61
N VAL A 8 -0.49 6.72 -11.53
CA VAL A 8 -1.79 6.12 -11.19
C VAL A 8 -2.69 7.24 -10.66
N GLY A 9 -3.14 8.09 -11.58
CA GLY A 9 -4.28 8.99 -11.41
C GLY A 9 -5.57 8.27 -11.79
N GLY A 10 -5.87 7.16 -11.11
CA GLY A 10 -7.10 6.42 -11.30
C GLY A 10 -8.15 6.85 -10.28
N SER A 11 -9.08 7.72 -10.67
CA SER A 11 -10.32 7.94 -9.92
C SER A 11 -11.19 6.68 -10.05
N ILE A 12 -11.00 5.73 -9.14
CA ILE A 12 -11.87 4.55 -9.04
C ILE A 12 -13.19 5.01 -8.41
N SER A 13 -14.15 5.34 -9.26
CA SER A 13 -15.55 5.49 -8.88
C SER A 13 -16.18 4.09 -8.78
N GLY A 14 -15.97 3.43 -7.63
CA GLY A 14 -16.66 2.19 -7.27
C GLY A 14 -17.95 2.52 -6.55
N SER A 15 -19.08 2.09 -7.12
CA SER A 15 -20.40 2.15 -6.48
C SER A 15 -20.51 1.05 -5.43
N GLY A 16 -20.00 1.34 -4.25
CA GLY A 16 -20.24 0.62 -3.01
C GLY A 16 -20.09 1.65 -1.91
N GLU A 17 -20.80 1.49 -0.81
CA GLU A 17 -20.66 2.38 0.36
C GLU A 17 -19.33 2.11 1.10
N ASP A 18 -18.28 1.77 0.34
CA ASP A 18 -16.88 1.66 0.74
C ASP A 18 -16.44 3.06 1.15
N ARG A 19 -16.29 3.26 2.46
CA ARG A 19 -15.81 4.54 2.99
C ARG A 19 -14.40 4.73 2.46
N LYS A 20 -14.25 5.48 1.37
CA LYS A 20 -12.94 5.75 0.76
C LYS A 20 -11.94 6.08 1.88
N PRO A 21 -10.87 5.27 2.05
CA PRO A 21 -9.93 5.50 3.12
C PRO A 21 -9.42 6.95 3.05
N PRO A 22 -9.27 7.64 4.20
CA PRO A 22 -8.67 8.95 4.22
C PRO A 22 -7.28 8.87 3.58
N ILE A 23 -6.84 9.97 2.95
CA ILE A 23 -5.53 10.03 2.27
C ILE A 23 -4.39 9.60 3.22
N GLU A 24 -4.54 9.87 4.52
CA GLU A 24 -3.64 9.43 5.57
C GLU A 24 -3.51 7.91 5.67
N ALA A 25 -4.63 7.17 5.61
CA ALA A 25 -4.61 5.70 5.63
C ALA A 25 -3.91 5.13 4.39
N PHE A 26 -4.14 5.72 3.21
CA PHE A 26 -3.41 5.34 2.00
C PHE A 26 -1.91 5.64 2.09
N ASN A 27 -1.54 6.81 2.65
CA ASN A 27 -0.15 7.19 2.83
C ASN A 27 0.58 6.24 3.80
N GLU A 28 -0.10 5.78 4.84
CA GLU A 28 0.44 4.87 5.84
C GLU A 28 0.53 3.43 5.32
N ALA A 29 -0.50 2.94 4.61
CA ALA A 29 -0.42 1.65 3.92
C ALA A 29 0.72 1.65 2.89
N ARG A 30 0.87 2.74 2.12
CA ARG A 30 1.99 2.90 1.17
C ARG A 30 3.37 2.91 1.85
N LYS A 31 3.46 3.40 3.09
CA LYS A 31 4.71 3.36 3.86
C LYS A 31 5.07 1.91 4.22
N PHE A 32 4.11 1.15 4.73
CA PHE A 32 4.34 -0.26 5.06
C PHE A 32 4.69 -1.10 3.82
N THR A 33 4.07 -0.86 2.67
CA THR A 33 4.44 -1.59 1.44
C THR A 33 5.84 -1.27 0.96
N LYS A 34 6.32 -0.02 1.11
CA LYS A 34 7.73 0.33 0.82
C LYS A 34 8.70 -0.39 1.75
N TYR A 35 8.38 -0.51 3.04
CA TYR A 35 9.20 -1.26 3.98
C TYR A 35 9.20 -2.75 3.70
N ALA A 36 8.06 -3.32 3.28
CA ALA A 36 7.99 -4.70 2.83
C ALA A 36 8.91 -4.92 1.62
N LEU A 37 8.90 -4.00 0.64
CA LEU A 37 9.79 -4.07 -0.52
C LEU A 37 11.27 -4.06 -0.10
N SER A 38 11.67 -3.11 0.75
CA SER A 38 13.05 -3.08 1.27
C SER A 38 13.43 -4.34 2.05
N ALA A 39 12.50 -4.96 2.77
CA ALA A 39 12.75 -6.20 3.49
C ALA A 39 12.95 -7.41 2.55
N ILE A 40 12.33 -7.41 1.37
CA ILE A 40 12.57 -8.44 0.33
C ILE A 40 14.03 -8.39 -0.13
N ASP A 41 14.60 -7.20 -0.29
CA ASP A 41 16.00 -7.03 -0.72
C ASP A 41 17.01 -7.63 0.26
N TYR A 42 16.64 -7.76 1.55
CA TYR A 42 17.45 -8.41 2.59
C TYR A 42 16.99 -9.83 2.91
N GLU A 43 16.03 -10.38 2.15
CA GLU A 43 15.45 -11.71 2.35
C GLU A 43 14.83 -11.93 3.76
N ASP A 44 14.52 -10.84 4.47
CA ASP A 44 13.88 -10.88 5.79
C ASP A 44 12.38 -11.15 5.65
N THR A 45 12.08 -12.44 5.47
CA THR A 45 10.71 -12.92 5.27
C THR A 45 9.77 -12.53 6.42
N LYS A 46 10.28 -12.41 7.66
CA LYS A 46 9.45 -12.00 8.81
C LYS A 46 9.02 -10.55 8.67
N ALA A 47 9.98 -9.65 8.40
CA ALA A 47 9.69 -8.23 8.20
C ALA A 47 8.78 -7.98 6.99
N VAL A 48 8.91 -8.77 5.91
CA VAL A 48 8.00 -8.70 4.76
C VAL A 48 6.56 -8.99 5.20
N VAL A 49 6.32 -10.12 5.85
CA VAL A 49 4.98 -10.54 6.27
C VAL A 49 4.37 -9.56 7.27
N GLU A 50 5.15 -9.06 8.23
CA GLU A 50 4.66 -8.10 9.21
C GLU A 50 4.23 -6.77 8.58
N ASN A 51 5.02 -6.22 7.67
CA ASN A 51 4.67 -4.97 7.00
C ASN A 51 3.43 -5.13 6.09
N LEU A 52 3.31 -6.25 5.37
CA LEU A 52 2.13 -6.51 4.54
C LEU A 52 0.87 -6.67 5.38
N ARG A 53 0.94 -7.37 6.51
CA ARG A 53 -0.19 -7.49 7.45
C ARG A 53 -0.61 -6.13 8.02
N LYS A 54 0.34 -5.25 8.34
CA LYS A 54 0.04 -3.89 8.80
C LYS A 54 -0.67 -3.06 7.73
N ALA A 55 -0.22 -3.16 6.48
CA ALA A 55 -0.88 -2.48 5.35
C ALA A 55 -2.31 -3.01 5.13
N LEU A 56 -2.49 -4.34 5.17
CA LEU A 56 -3.79 -4.99 5.01
C LEU A 56 -4.76 -4.54 6.12
N ALA A 57 -4.33 -4.57 7.38
CA ALA A 57 -5.15 -4.17 8.52
C ALA A 57 -5.61 -2.71 8.47
N LEU A 58 -4.88 -1.83 7.76
CA LEU A 58 -5.32 -0.45 7.52
C LEU A 58 -6.41 -0.37 6.45
N MET A 59 -6.33 -1.20 5.40
CA MET A 59 -7.27 -1.20 4.29
C MET A 59 -8.56 -1.96 4.64
N GLU A 60 -8.50 -3.02 5.44
CA GLU A 60 -9.66 -3.80 5.91
C GLU A 60 -10.64 -3.00 6.81
N ARG A 61 -10.29 -1.78 7.19
CA ARG A 61 -11.16 -0.88 7.99
C ARG A 61 -12.19 -0.12 7.16
N PHE A 62 -12.14 -0.25 5.84
CA PHE A 62 -12.90 0.52 4.86
C PHE A 62 -13.57 -0.40 3.86
#